data_AF-A0A8T4ALQ9-F1
#
_entry.id   AF-A0A8T4ALQ9-F1
#
_cell.length_a   1.000
_cell.length_b   1.000
_cell.length_c   1.000
_cell.angle_alpha   90.00
_cell.angle_beta   90.00
_cell.angle_gamma   90.00
#
_symmetry.space_group_name_H-M   'P 1'
#
loop_
_entity.id
_entity.type
_entity.pdbx_description
1 polymer ?
#
loop_
_entity_poly.entity_id
_entity_poly.type
_entity_poly.pdbx_seq_one_letter_code
_entity_poly.pdbx_strand_id
1 'polypeptide(L)'
;MIKNIIKKMFVLFAFIGVNSQALAEGQTYFWKVSDLARAPSETIELRNDSNHIIKTLSTQQMLYLYSAMSAITESSEVIAEFTITTGKSPNAFASTTASGQDFIAINFAMLDLLGTNIDMAAALIGHELAHLKLGHGAERREALERNGNSSFSVSNTRYSRDNEREADYLGTVWTVEAGFDPQGAVALQEAIYKSSRSGSSASVTHPSGIERITVLKSLVRRLSK
;
A
#
# COMPACT_ATOMS: atom_id res chain seq x y z
N MET A 1 10.35 37.76 19.87
CA MET A 1 11.08 37.21 18.72
C MET A 1 11.54 35.80 19.10
N ILE A 2 10.66 34.80 19.01
CA ILE A 2 10.98 33.41 19.36
C ILE A 2 11.34 32.71 18.06
N LYS A 3 12.64 32.49 17.82
CA LYS A 3 13.11 31.71 16.66
C LYS A 3 12.86 30.23 16.96
N ASN A 4 11.84 29.65 16.31
CA ASN A 4 11.62 28.21 16.28
C ASN A 4 12.82 27.50 15.66
N ILE A 5 13.58 26.78 16.49
CA ILE A 5 14.62 25.86 16.06
C ILE A 5 13.91 24.53 15.75
N ILE A 6 13.49 24.36 14.49
CA ILE A 6 13.01 23.08 13.96
C ILE A 6 14.24 22.17 13.85
N LYS A 7 14.41 21.27 14.83
CA LYS A 7 15.39 20.18 14.74
C LYS A 7 14.91 19.21 13.66
N LYS A 8 15.60 19.17 12.52
CA LYS A 8 15.44 18.11 11.52
C LYS A 8 15.91 16.78 12.14
N MET A 9 14.99 15.84 12.34
CA MET A 9 15.35 14.49 12.79
C MET A 9 15.60 13.59 11.58
N PHE A 10 16.75 12.92 11.57
CA PHE A 10 17.10 11.92 10.56
C PHE A 10 16.67 10.54 11.07
N VAL A 11 15.78 9.86 10.35
CA VAL A 11 15.44 8.46 10.62
C VAL A 11 15.99 7.62 9.48
N LEU A 12 17.06 6.88 9.75
CA LEU A 12 17.63 5.89 8.82
C LEU A 12 17.34 4.49 9.39
N PHE A 13 16.35 3.81 8.81
CA PHE A 13 16.22 2.36 8.93
C PHE A 13 15.90 1.82 7.54
N ALA A 14 16.91 1.22 6.89
CA ALA A 14 16.75 0.47 5.65
C ALA A 14 16.75 -1.02 6.02
N PHE A 15 15.65 -1.71 5.76
CA PHE A 15 15.67 -3.17 5.76
C PHE A 15 16.19 -3.65 4.41
N ILE A 16 17.39 -4.27 4.39
CA ILE A 16 17.95 -4.90 3.19
C ILE A 16 17.32 -6.28 3.07
N GLY A 17 16.22 -6.38 2.33
CA GLY A 17 15.72 -7.65 1.81
C GLY A 17 16.39 -7.94 0.47
N VAL A 18 17.40 -8.82 0.45
CA VAL A 18 18.03 -9.26 -0.80
C VAL A 18 17.09 -10.23 -1.53
N ASN A 19 16.71 -9.92 -2.77
CA ASN A 19 16.69 -10.91 -3.84
C ASN A 19 16.95 -10.27 -5.21
N SER A 20 17.87 -10.93 -5.91
CA SER A 20 18.63 -10.46 -7.05
C SER A 20 17.83 -10.65 -8.33
N GLN A 21 17.16 -9.61 -8.84
CA GLN A 21 16.84 -9.41 -10.27
C GLN A 21 15.96 -8.18 -10.59
N ALA A 22 15.86 -7.19 -9.70
CA ALA A 22 15.36 -5.85 -10.08
C ALA A 22 16.51 -4.99 -10.64
N LEU A 23 17.20 -5.50 -11.67
CA LEU A 23 18.23 -4.74 -12.40
C LEU A 23 17.59 -3.98 -13.58
N ALA A 24 16.69 -3.07 -13.24
CA ALA A 24 16.29 -1.91 -14.04
C ALA A 24 15.48 -1.01 -13.10
N GLU A 25 15.93 0.23 -12.87
CA GLU A 25 15.34 1.26 -11.98
C GLU A 25 15.76 1.27 -10.50
N GLY A 26 17.03 1.59 -10.20
CA GLY A 26 17.46 2.12 -8.90
C GLY A 26 17.39 1.15 -7.70
N GLN A 27 18.06 1.50 -6.60
CA GLN A 27 17.90 0.78 -5.34
C GLN A 27 16.47 0.96 -4.81
N THR A 28 15.85 -0.13 -4.39
CA THR A 28 14.55 -0.12 -3.69
C THR A 28 14.79 -0.05 -2.20
N TYR A 29 14.06 0.85 -1.54
CA TYR A 29 14.14 1.07 -0.10
C TYR A 29 12.78 0.86 0.55
N PHE A 30 12.77 0.52 1.84
CA PHE A 30 11.55 0.33 2.63
C PHE A 30 11.68 1.06 3.96
N TRP A 31 10.66 1.80 4.34
CA TRP A 31 10.56 2.51 5.63
C TRP A 31 9.26 2.17 6.32
N LYS A 32 9.32 1.85 7.62
CA LYS A 32 8.12 1.51 8.40
C LYS A 32 7.27 2.76 8.65
N VAL A 33 5.99 2.69 8.32
CA VAL A 33 5.03 3.79 8.58
C VAL A 33 4.97 4.10 10.07
N SER A 34 5.06 3.09 10.94
CA SER A 34 5.07 3.28 12.39
C SER A 34 6.27 4.11 12.89
N ASP A 35 7.45 4.00 12.27
CA ASP A 35 8.62 4.79 12.64
C ASP A 35 8.49 6.21 12.08
N LEU A 36 8.02 6.35 10.84
CA LEU A 36 7.78 7.63 10.19
C LEU A 36 6.72 8.47 10.92
N ALA A 37 5.64 7.85 11.39
CA ALA A 37 4.57 8.52 12.13
C ALA A 37 5.02 9.07 13.50
N ARG A 38 6.12 8.55 14.05
CA ARG A 38 6.72 9.01 15.32
C ARG A 38 7.78 10.09 15.14
N ALA A 39 8.00 10.58 13.92
CA ALA A 39 8.96 11.66 13.67
C ALA A 39 8.53 12.94 14.42
N PRO A 40 9.45 13.67 15.08
CA PRO A 40 9.16 14.86 15.87
C PRO A 40 9.08 16.14 15.00
N SER A 41 9.37 16.04 13.70
CA SER A 41 9.31 17.15 12.74
C SER A 41 8.05 17.05 11.90
N GLU A 42 7.57 18.18 11.37
CA GLU A 42 6.41 18.22 10.47
C GLU A 42 6.67 17.50 9.13
N THR A 43 7.93 17.45 8.72
CA THR A 43 8.38 16.80 7.50
C THR A 43 9.52 15.82 7.76
N ILE A 44 9.64 14.83 6.88
CA ILE A 44 10.64 13.75 6.96
C ILE A 44 11.39 13.71 5.63
N GLU A 45 12.71 13.86 5.65
CA GLU A 45 13.55 13.73 4.46
C GLU A 45 14.04 12.28 4.35
N LEU A 46 13.47 11.52 3.43
CA LEU A 46 14.00 10.20 3.07
C LEU A 46 15.25 10.38 2.21
N ARG A 47 16.29 9.62 2.52
CA ARG A 47 17.62 9.75 1.90
C ARG A 47 18.15 8.39 1.44
N ASN A 48 18.96 8.40 0.38
CA ASN A 48 19.67 7.22 -0.10
C ASN A 48 21.04 7.03 0.60
N ASP A 49 21.76 5.99 0.23
CA ASP A 49 23.07 5.62 0.81
C ASP A 49 24.14 6.71 0.61
N SER A 50 23.98 7.54 -0.43
CA SER A 50 24.84 8.70 -0.71
C SER A 50 24.35 9.98 -0.01
N ASN A 51 23.47 9.86 0.98
CA ASN A 51 22.87 10.96 1.74
C ASN A 51 22.06 11.98 0.89
N HIS A 52 21.68 11.64 -0.33
CA HIS A 52 20.83 12.50 -1.17
C HIS A 52 19.37 12.32 -0.80
N ILE A 53 18.63 13.42 -0.72
CA ILE A 53 17.18 13.39 -0.48
C ILE A 53 16.51 12.78 -1.70
N ILE A 54 15.73 11.72 -1.47
CA ILE A 54 14.96 11.02 -2.50
C ILE A 54 13.48 11.38 -2.47
N LYS A 55 12.93 11.71 -1.28
CA LYS A 55 11.58 12.24 -1.11
C LYS A 55 11.45 12.96 0.23
N THR A 56 10.64 14.01 0.29
CA THR A 56 10.21 14.63 1.54
C THR A 56 8.77 14.25 1.81
N LEU A 57 8.48 13.74 3.01
CA LEU A 57 7.15 13.30 3.43
C LEU A 57 6.56 14.27 4.45
N SER A 58 5.23 14.28 4.54
CA SER A 58 4.49 14.92 5.64
C SER A 58 4.32 13.93 6.78
N THR A 59 4.72 14.31 8.00
CA THR A 59 4.48 13.48 9.19
C THR A 59 3.00 13.32 9.49
N GLN A 60 2.18 14.34 9.19
CA GLN A 60 0.72 14.27 9.34
C GLN A 60 0.12 13.16 8.46
N GLN A 61 0.62 13.02 7.23
CA GLN A 61 0.19 11.94 6.35
C GLN A 61 0.58 10.57 6.90
N MET A 62 1.80 10.43 7.44
CA MET A 62 2.26 9.19 8.07
C MET A 62 1.41 8.83 9.30
N LEU A 63 1.00 9.82 10.08
CA LEU A 63 0.09 9.62 11.20
C LEU A 63 -1.27 9.08 10.74
N TYR A 64 -1.86 9.64 9.67
CA TYR A 64 -3.12 9.13 9.12
C TYR A 64 -3.01 7.70 8.60
N LEU A 65 -1.93 7.38 7.89
CA LEU A 65 -1.66 6.01 7.44
C LEU A 65 -1.48 5.04 8.61
N TYR A 66 -0.76 5.46 9.65
CA TYR A 66 -0.58 4.65 10.85
C TYR A 66 -1.92 4.43 11.59
N SER A 67 -2.73 5.47 11.75
CA SER A 67 -4.05 5.36 12.38
C SER A 67 -5.00 4.46 11.60
N ALA A 68 -5.05 4.58 10.27
CA ALA A 68 -5.84 3.69 9.42
C ALA A 68 -5.36 2.23 9.54
N MET A 69 -4.04 2.00 9.52
CA MET A 69 -3.47 0.66 9.69
C MET A 69 -3.85 0.05 11.03
N SER A 70 -3.74 0.81 12.13
CA SER A 70 -4.12 0.33 13.47
C SER A 70 -5.59 -0.09 13.53
N ALA A 71 -6.51 0.74 13.04
CA ALA A 71 -7.94 0.47 13.09
C ALA A 71 -8.36 -0.71 12.20
N ILE A 72 -7.78 -0.82 11.00
CA ILE A 72 -8.05 -1.95 10.10
C ILE A 72 -7.41 -3.25 10.63
N THR A 73 -6.24 -3.19 11.26
CA THR A 73 -5.63 -4.35 11.92
C THR A 73 -6.53 -4.89 13.03
N GLU A 74 -7.11 -3.99 13.83
CA GLU A 74 -8.06 -4.36 14.89
C GLU A 74 -9.32 -5.04 14.33
N SER A 75 -9.89 -4.52 13.25
CA SER A 75 -11.12 -5.09 12.64
C SER A 75 -10.87 -6.40 11.88
N SER A 76 -9.68 -6.54 11.27
CA SER A 76 -9.35 -7.71 10.45
C SER A 76 -8.68 -8.86 11.20
N GLU A 77 -8.09 -8.55 12.36
CA GLU A 77 -7.19 -9.41 13.12
C GLU A 77 -5.96 -9.87 12.29
N VAL A 78 -5.60 -9.13 11.24
CA VAL A 78 -4.46 -9.42 10.38
C VAL A 78 -3.29 -8.54 10.78
N ILE A 79 -2.23 -9.14 11.32
CA ILE A 79 -1.02 -8.43 11.73
C ILE A 79 -0.04 -8.40 10.57
N ALA A 80 0.27 -7.21 10.06
CA ALA A 80 1.29 -7.00 9.05
C ALA A 80 2.11 -5.73 9.33
N GLU A 81 3.36 -5.70 8.87
CA GLU A 81 4.15 -4.47 8.88
C GLU A 81 3.75 -3.57 7.70
N PHE A 82 3.46 -2.29 7.96
CA PHE A 82 3.16 -1.33 6.89
C PHE A 82 4.39 -0.50 6.52
N THR A 83 4.81 -0.57 5.27
CA THR A 83 5.99 0.11 4.75
C THR A 83 5.70 1.06 3.59
N ILE A 84 6.50 2.12 3.49
CA ILE A 84 6.60 2.97 2.30
C ILE A 84 7.81 2.51 1.49
N THR A 85 7.67 2.44 0.17
CA THR A 85 8.75 2.08 -0.75
C THR A 85 8.90 3.06 -1.92
N THR A 86 10.00 2.96 -2.65
CA THR A 86 10.26 3.74 -3.86
C THR A 86 9.40 3.26 -5.03
N GLY A 87 8.88 4.18 -5.84
CA GLY A 87 8.18 3.82 -7.08
C GLY A 87 7.47 5.01 -7.71
N LYS A 88 7.50 5.09 -9.05
CA LYS A 88 7.01 6.25 -9.81
C LYS A 88 5.57 6.11 -10.33
N SER A 89 5.05 4.90 -10.38
CA SER A 89 3.67 4.61 -10.78
C SER A 89 2.91 4.06 -9.57
N PRO A 90 1.68 4.51 -9.27
CA PRO A 90 0.97 4.09 -8.05
C PRO A 90 0.89 2.57 -7.93
N ASN A 91 1.41 2.03 -6.84
CA ASN A 91 1.31 0.61 -6.53
C ASN A 91 1.22 0.34 -5.03
N ALA A 92 0.53 -0.74 -4.69
CA ALA A 92 0.47 -1.34 -3.37
C ALA A 92 0.60 -2.86 -3.51
N PHE A 93 1.13 -3.53 -2.48
CA PHE A 93 1.17 -4.99 -2.44
C PHE A 93 1.32 -5.51 -1.02
N ALA A 94 0.79 -6.71 -0.81
CA ALA A 94 1.05 -7.54 0.36
C ALA A 94 1.96 -8.74 0.05
N SER A 95 2.78 -9.14 1.02
CA SER A 95 3.63 -10.33 0.93
C SER A 95 4.09 -10.80 2.31
N THR A 96 4.58 -12.03 2.38
CA THR A 96 5.25 -12.61 3.54
C THR A 96 6.75 -12.70 3.27
N THR A 97 7.60 -12.34 4.23
CA THR A 97 9.05 -12.52 4.14
C THR A 97 9.44 -14.00 4.26
N ALA A 98 10.69 -14.33 3.92
CA ALA A 98 11.22 -15.69 4.11
C ALA A 98 11.21 -16.14 5.59
N SER A 99 11.21 -15.20 6.54
CA SER A 99 11.10 -15.49 7.97
C SER A 99 9.65 -15.62 8.47
N GLY A 100 8.66 -15.59 7.56
CA GLY A 100 7.24 -15.72 7.91
C GLY A 100 6.59 -14.43 8.42
N GLN A 101 7.22 -13.27 8.22
CA GLN A 101 6.64 -11.99 8.63
C GLN A 101 5.81 -11.39 7.50
N ASP A 102 4.53 -11.13 7.77
CA ASP A 102 3.65 -10.44 6.82
C ASP A 102 3.91 -8.94 6.78
N PHE A 103 3.84 -8.36 5.58
CA PHE A 103 3.95 -6.94 5.37
C PHE A 103 3.10 -6.47 4.19
N ILE A 104 2.70 -5.21 4.24
CA ILE A 104 2.13 -4.47 3.13
C ILE A 104 3.04 -3.28 2.80
N ALA A 105 3.08 -2.90 1.53
CA ALA A 105 3.87 -1.78 1.06
C ALA A 105 3.07 -0.93 0.09
N ILE A 106 3.18 0.40 0.24
CA ILE A 106 2.77 1.35 -0.81
C ILE A 106 3.99 2.12 -1.30
N ASN A 107 4.01 2.45 -2.58
CA ASN A 107 5.10 3.25 -3.13
C ASN A 107 4.84 4.75 -3.09
N PHE A 108 5.86 5.56 -3.38
CA PHE A 108 5.77 7.02 -3.37
C PHE A 108 4.63 7.58 -4.21
N ALA A 109 4.39 7.04 -5.41
CA ALA A 109 3.31 7.50 -6.25
C ALA A 109 1.91 7.15 -5.70
N MET A 110 1.77 5.99 -5.03
CA MET A 110 0.53 5.64 -4.33
C MET A 110 0.33 6.54 -3.10
N LEU A 111 1.41 6.83 -2.37
CA LEU A 111 1.38 7.75 -1.25
C LEU A 111 0.91 9.15 -1.69
N ASP A 112 1.40 9.65 -2.82
CA ASP A 112 0.98 10.93 -3.39
C ASP A 112 -0.49 10.90 -3.85
N LEU A 113 -0.95 9.77 -4.39
CA LEU A 113 -2.35 9.57 -4.80
C LEU A 113 -3.32 9.59 -3.62
N LEU A 114 -2.96 8.93 -2.51
CA LEU A 114 -3.79 8.90 -1.29
C LEU A 114 -3.87 10.29 -0.62
N GLY A 115 -2.77 11.05 -0.65
CA GLY A 115 -2.68 12.30 0.10
C GLY A 115 -3.04 12.06 1.56
N THR A 116 -3.88 12.94 2.13
CA THR A 116 -4.40 12.81 3.50
C THR A 116 -5.82 12.26 3.56
N ASN A 117 -6.31 11.59 2.50
CA ASN A 117 -7.63 10.95 2.52
C ASN A 117 -7.55 9.63 3.32
N ILE A 118 -7.99 9.68 4.57
CA ILE A 118 -7.90 8.53 5.48
C ILE A 118 -8.84 7.39 5.09
N ASP A 119 -9.98 7.67 4.48
CA ASP A 119 -10.93 6.64 4.03
C ASP A 119 -10.38 5.85 2.83
N MET A 120 -9.73 6.54 1.89
CA MET A 120 -8.99 5.87 0.79
C MET A 120 -7.82 5.04 1.33
N ALA A 121 -7.10 5.55 2.34
CA ALA A 121 -6.02 4.81 2.97
C ALA A 121 -6.53 3.55 3.70
N ALA A 122 -7.61 3.66 4.46
CA ALA A 122 -8.26 2.55 5.13
C ALA A 122 -8.73 1.48 4.14
N ALA A 123 -9.38 1.89 3.05
CA ALA A 123 -9.81 0.98 2.00
C ALA A 123 -8.64 0.26 1.31
N LEU A 124 -7.55 0.98 1.02
CA LEU A 124 -6.34 0.37 0.47
C LEU A 124 -5.75 -0.67 1.43
N ILE A 125 -5.59 -0.29 2.70
CA ILE A 125 -5.00 -1.17 3.71
C ILE A 125 -5.88 -2.41 3.90
N GLY A 126 -7.20 -2.25 4.02
CA GLY A 126 -8.14 -3.36 4.14
C GLY A 126 -8.05 -4.32 2.96
N HIS A 127 -7.92 -3.81 1.74
CA HIS A 127 -7.72 -4.62 0.55
C HIS A 127 -6.42 -5.43 0.60
N GLU A 128 -5.29 -4.82 0.96
CA GLU A 128 -4.00 -5.52 1.05
C GLU A 128 -3.97 -6.56 2.18
N LEU A 129 -4.58 -6.27 3.34
CA LEU A 129 -4.71 -7.25 4.41
C LEU A 129 -5.66 -8.40 4.04
N ALA A 130 -6.66 -8.16 3.20
CA ALA A 130 -7.56 -9.21 2.74
C ALA A 130 -6.81 -10.22 1.85
N HIS A 131 -5.85 -9.76 1.02
CA HIS A 131 -4.97 -10.66 0.28
C HIS A 131 -4.14 -11.57 1.18
N LEU A 132 -3.67 -11.07 2.33
CA LEU A 132 -2.96 -11.89 3.32
C LEU A 132 -3.91 -12.89 3.98
N LYS A 133 -5.06 -12.42 4.47
CA LYS A 133 -6.06 -13.26 5.16
C LYS A 133 -6.55 -14.42 4.31
N LEU A 134 -6.78 -14.16 3.02
CA LEU A 134 -7.33 -15.13 2.08
C LEU A 134 -6.24 -16.01 1.43
N GLY A 135 -4.96 -15.82 1.78
CA GLY A 135 -3.87 -16.64 1.26
C GLY A 135 -3.60 -16.45 -0.24
N HIS A 136 -4.14 -15.38 -0.84
CA HIS A 136 -4.05 -15.12 -2.27
C HIS A 136 -2.58 -15.05 -2.77
N GLY A 137 -1.66 -14.55 -1.93
CA GLY A 137 -0.25 -14.44 -2.28
C GLY A 137 0.43 -15.81 -2.43
N ALA A 138 0.02 -16.79 -1.62
CA ALA A 138 0.50 -18.17 -1.69
C ALA A 138 -0.06 -18.87 -2.94
N GLU A 139 -1.36 -18.71 -3.22
CA GLU A 139 -1.99 -19.23 -4.44
C GLU A 139 -1.28 -18.73 -5.70
N ARG A 140 -0.97 -17.42 -5.75
CA ARG A 140 -0.20 -16.82 -6.83
C ARG A 140 1.16 -17.48 -7.00
N ARG A 141 1.91 -17.70 -5.90
CA ARG A 141 3.23 -18.34 -5.95
C ARG A 141 3.15 -19.78 -6.43
N GLU A 142 2.19 -20.55 -5.94
CA GLU A 142 1.94 -21.92 -6.40
C GLU A 142 1.59 -21.97 -7.90
N ALA A 143 0.77 -21.03 -8.39
CA ALA A 143 0.43 -20.95 -9.80
C ALA A 143 1.67 -20.67 -10.68
N LEU A 144 2.60 -19.84 -10.20
CA LEU A 144 3.87 -19.56 -10.91
C LEU A 144 4.80 -20.76 -10.93
N GLU A 145 4.93 -21.45 -9.79
CA GLU A 145 5.72 -22.68 -9.67
C GLU A 145 5.16 -23.79 -10.58
N ARG A 146 3.84 -23.99 -10.60
CA ARG A 146 3.15 -24.97 -11.47
C ARG A 146 3.39 -24.71 -12.97
N ASN A 147 3.47 -23.44 -13.37
CA ASN A 147 3.65 -23.06 -14.77
C ASN A 147 5.12 -23.11 -15.24
N GLY A 148 6.04 -23.63 -14.41
CA GLY A 148 7.47 -23.72 -14.74
C GLY A 148 8.17 -22.35 -14.84
N ASN A 149 7.51 -21.30 -14.37
CA ASN A 149 7.96 -19.91 -14.48
C ASN A 149 8.46 -19.43 -13.11
N SER A 150 9.65 -19.89 -12.73
CA SER A 150 10.35 -19.46 -11.51
C SER A 150 11.08 -18.12 -11.68
N SER A 151 11.02 -17.50 -12.87
CA SER A 151 11.54 -16.16 -13.12
C SER A 151 10.48 -15.10 -12.81
N PHE A 152 10.79 -14.21 -11.87
CA PHE A 152 9.91 -13.11 -11.44
C PHE A 152 9.73 -12.09 -12.57
N SER A 153 8.57 -12.13 -13.24
CA SER A 153 8.15 -11.10 -14.20
C SER A 153 7.01 -10.30 -13.61
N VAL A 154 7.08 -8.96 -13.71
CA VAL A 154 6.02 -8.05 -13.23
C VAL A 154 4.65 -8.31 -13.91
N SER A 155 4.64 -8.98 -15.07
CA SER A 155 3.44 -9.43 -15.78
C SER A 155 2.77 -10.64 -15.10
N ASN A 156 3.57 -11.45 -14.41
CA ASN A 156 3.20 -12.71 -13.77
C ASN A 156 2.79 -12.54 -12.29
N THR A 157 2.78 -11.30 -11.77
CA THR A 157 2.48 -11.02 -10.35
C THR A 157 1.03 -10.60 -10.10
N ARG A 158 0.15 -10.70 -11.10
CA ARG A 158 -1.25 -10.30 -11.00
C ARG A 158 -2.10 -11.35 -10.28
N TYR A 159 -3.02 -10.89 -9.45
CA TYR A 159 -4.00 -11.78 -8.84
C TYR A 159 -5.15 -12.07 -9.81
N SER A 160 -5.88 -13.15 -9.54
CA SER A 160 -7.06 -13.50 -10.30
C SER A 160 -8.16 -12.44 -10.10
N ARG A 161 -9.11 -12.35 -11.05
CA ARG A 161 -10.26 -11.45 -10.89
C ARG A 161 -11.13 -11.81 -9.68
N ASP A 162 -11.18 -13.08 -9.30
CA ASP A 162 -11.92 -13.52 -8.12
C ASP A 162 -11.22 -13.06 -6.84
N ASN A 163 -9.89 -13.22 -6.77
CA ASN A 163 -9.09 -12.76 -5.64
C ASN A 163 -9.25 -11.24 -5.41
N GLU A 164 -9.28 -10.44 -6.50
CA GLU A 164 -9.53 -9.00 -6.41
C GLU A 164 -10.93 -8.68 -5.88
N ARG A 165 -11.96 -9.43 -6.32
CA ARG A 165 -13.35 -9.23 -5.85
C ARG A 165 -13.52 -9.61 -4.39
N GLU A 166 -12.88 -10.70 -3.96
CA GLU A 166 -12.89 -11.14 -2.56
C GLU A 166 -12.16 -10.14 -1.66
N ALA A 167 -10.99 -9.63 -2.10
CA ALA A 167 -10.25 -8.61 -1.39
C ALA A 167 -10.99 -7.26 -1.34
N ASP A 168 -11.63 -6.84 -2.44
CA ASP A 168 -12.50 -5.66 -2.48
C ASP A 168 -13.67 -5.78 -1.49
N TYR A 169 -14.33 -6.94 -1.47
CA TYR A 169 -15.45 -7.17 -0.57
C TYR A 169 -15.02 -7.11 0.90
N LEU A 170 -14.05 -7.94 1.27
CA LEU A 170 -13.61 -8.07 2.66
C LEU A 170 -12.93 -6.80 3.17
N GLY A 171 -12.07 -6.19 2.36
CA GLY A 171 -11.42 -4.93 2.71
C GLY A 171 -12.40 -3.78 2.91
N THR A 172 -13.47 -3.71 2.10
CA THR A 172 -14.52 -2.69 2.28
C THR A 172 -15.36 -2.96 3.53
N VAL A 173 -15.64 -4.22 3.86
CA VAL A 173 -16.32 -4.58 5.12
C VAL A 173 -15.49 -4.13 6.32
N TRP A 174 -14.18 -4.44 6.36
CA TRP A 174 -13.30 -3.99 7.43
C TRP A 174 -13.15 -2.47 7.50
N THR A 175 -13.22 -1.77 6.36
CA THR A 175 -13.25 -0.31 6.34
C THR A 175 -14.44 0.23 7.13
N VAL A 176 -15.62 -0.37 6.96
CA VAL A 176 -16.84 0.01 7.70
C VAL A 176 -16.75 -0.39 9.17
N GLU A 177 -16.31 -1.61 9.46
CA GLU A 177 -16.15 -2.09 10.84
C GLU A 177 -15.15 -1.24 11.64
N ALA A 178 -14.11 -0.73 11.00
CA ALA A 178 -13.14 0.19 11.56
C ALA A 178 -13.66 1.64 11.69
N GLY A 179 -14.89 1.93 11.24
CA GLY A 179 -15.53 3.24 11.37
C GLY A 179 -15.20 4.25 10.29
N PHE A 180 -14.58 3.84 9.18
CA PHE A 180 -14.28 4.71 8.04
C PHE A 180 -15.42 4.74 7.01
N ASP A 181 -15.42 5.76 6.15
CA ASP A 181 -16.42 5.87 5.08
C ASP A 181 -16.13 4.82 3.98
N PRO A 182 -17.05 3.88 3.70
CA PRO A 182 -16.88 2.90 2.62
C PRO A 182 -16.74 3.54 1.23
N GLN A 183 -17.14 4.80 1.03
CA GLN A 183 -16.86 5.53 -0.21
C GLN A 183 -15.37 5.71 -0.49
N GLY A 184 -14.49 5.59 0.52
CA GLY A 184 -13.05 5.54 0.36
C GLY A 184 -12.59 4.47 -0.62
N ALA A 185 -13.25 3.30 -0.64
CA ALA A 185 -12.93 2.21 -1.57
C ALA A 185 -13.27 2.57 -3.03
N VAL A 186 -14.39 3.24 -3.25
CA VAL A 186 -14.80 3.72 -4.59
C VAL A 186 -13.84 4.82 -5.05
N ALA A 187 -13.56 5.80 -4.19
CA ALA A 187 -12.67 6.92 -4.50
C ALA A 187 -11.25 6.44 -4.84
N LEU A 188 -10.75 5.45 -4.10
CA LEU A 188 -9.46 4.80 -4.36
C LEU A 188 -9.41 4.19 -5.76
N GLN A 189 -10.39 3.34 -6.10
CA GLN A 189 -10.42 2.67 -7.40
C GLN A 189 -10.60 3.66 -8.56
N GLU A 190 -11.43 4.69 -8.40
CA GLU A 190 -11.57 5.76 -9.40
C GLU A 190 -10.26 6.54 -9.60
N ALA A 191 -9.53 6.84 -8.51
CA ALA A 191 -8.24 7.52 -8.58
C ALA A 191 -7.18 6.67 -9.29
N ILE A 192 -7.07 5.37 -8.98
CA ILE A 192 -6.16 4.43 -9.65
C ILE A 192 -6.52 4.30 -11.14
N TYR A 193 -7.82 4.15 -11.46
CA TYR A 193 -8.30 4.06 -12.84
C TYR A 193 -8.00 5.33 -13.64
N LYS A 194 -8.14 6.51 -13.03
CA LYS A 194 -7.78 7.77 -13.69
C LYS A 194 -6.27 7.87 -13.93
N SER A 195 -5.46 7.46 -12.96
CA SER A 195 -3.99 7.43 -13.10
C SER A 195 -3.53 6.45 -14.18
N SER A 196 -4.16 5.28 -14.33
CA SER A 196 -3.77 4.33 -15.39
C SER A 196 -4.00 4.87 -16.81
N ARG A 197 -4.98 5.76 -16.99
CA ARG A 197 -5.34 6.36 -18.29
C ARG A 197 -4.46 7.53 -18.71
N SER A 198 -3.76 8.19 -17.77
CA SER A 198 -2.88 9.32 -18.08
C SER A 198 -1.49 8.92 -18.59
N GLY A 199 -1.29 7.64 -18.96
CA GLY A 199 -0.01 7.12 -19.43
C GLY A 199 0.97 6.72 -18.31
N SER A 200 0.59 6.92 -17.05
CA SER A 200 1.24 6.30 -15.89
C SER A 200 0.77 4.86 -15.77
N SER A 201 1.67 3.88 -15.82
CA SER A 201 1.38 2.45 -15.64
C SER A 201 0.92 2.15 -14.20
N ALA A 202 -0.27 2.62 -13.80
CA ALA A 202 -0.79 2.41 -12.45
C ALA A 202 -1.13 0.94 -12.20
N SER A 203 -0.90 0.51 -10.95
CA SER A 203 -0.89 -0.83 -10.37
C SER A 203 -0.61 -1.97 -11.36
N VAL A 204 0.67 -2.32 -11.47
CA VAL A 204 1.09 -3.46 -12.29
C VAL A 204 0.62 -4.79 -11.68
N THR A 205 0.40 -4.82 -10.35
CA THR A 205 -0.04 -6.01 -9.61
C THR A 205 -1.57 -6.19 -9.59
N HIS A 206 -2.36 -5.13 -9.35
CA HIS A 206 -3.84 -5.19 -9.27
C HIS A 206 -4.49 -4.10 -10.14
N PRO A 207 -4.66 -4.31 -11.46
CA PRO A 207 -5.24 -3.28 -12.30
C PRO A 207 -6.68 -2.96 -11.86
N SER A 208 -6.97 -1.66 -11.67
CA SER A 208 -8.34 -1.18 -11.47
C SER A 208 -9.20 -1.38 -12.73
N GLY A 209 -10.53 -1.33 -12.60
CA GLY A 209 -11.45 -1.49 -13.72
C GLY A 209 -12.86 -0.99 -13.43
N ILE A 210 -13.59 -0.68 -14.51
CA ILE A 210 -14.99 -0.20 -14.45
C ILE A 210 -15.89 -1.21 -13.73
N GLU A 211 -15.63 -2.51 -13.92
CA GLU A 211 -16.38 -3.58 -13.25
C GLU A 211 -16.20 -3.52 -11.73
N ARG A 212 -14.95 -3.51 -11.22
CA ARG A 212 -14.65 -3.33 -9.79
C ARG A 212 -15.29 -2.08 -9.20
N ILE A 213 -15.16 -0.93 -9.88
CA ILE A 213 -15.79 0.33 -9.43
C ILE A 213 -17.32 0.18 -9.33
N THR A 214 -17.94 -0.50 -10.30
CA THR A 214 -19.41 -0.72 -10.31
C THR A 214 -19.86 -1.65 -9.18
N VAL A 215 -19.09 -2.72 -8.94
CA VAL A 215 -19.34 -3.68 -7.86
C VAL A 215 -19.18 -2.98 -6.51
N LEU A 216 -18.08 -2.24 -6.30
CA LEU A 216 -17.85 -1.48 -5.07
C LEU A 216 -18.95 -0.45 -4.82
N LYS A 217 -19.35 0.33 -5.83
CA LYS A 217 -20.49 1.26 -5.69
C LYS A 217 -21.76 0.55 -5.20
N SER A 218 -21.97 -0.69 -5.62
CA SER A 218 -23.12 -1.51 -5.20
C SER A 218 -22.95 -2.09 -3.81
N LEU A 219 -21.73 -2.46 -3.41
CA LEU A 219 -21.40 -2.86 -2.04
C LEU A 219 -21.55 -1.70 -1.06
N VAL A 220 -20.94 -0.55 -1.35
CA VAL A 220 -21.01 0.65 -0.50
C VAL A 220 -22.47 1.06 -0.24
N ARG A 221 -23.32 1.08 -1.27
CA ARG A 221 -24.77 1.37 -1.09
C ARG A 221 -25.49 0.40 -0.15
N ARG A 222 -25.00 -0.83 0.02
CA ARG A 222 -25.57 -1.81 0.96
C ARG A 222 -25.05 -1.61 2.37
N LEU A 223 -23.78 -1.22 2.51
CA LEU A 223 -23.13 -1.02 3.81
C LEU A 223 -23.47 0.33 4.44
N SER A 224 -23.85 1.34 3.65
CA SER A 224 -24.25 2.68 4.16
C SER A 224 -25.72 2.76 4.62
N LYS A 225 -26.41 1.64 4.80
CA LYS A 225 -27.81 1.58 5.26
C LYS A 225 -27.88 1.01 6.67
#